data_AF-A0A521AM52-F1
#
_entry.id   AF-A0A521AM52-F1
#
_cell.length_a   1.000
_cell.length_b   1.000
_cell.length_c   1.000
_cell.angle_alpha   90.00
_cell.angle_beta   90.00
_cell.angle_gamma   90.00
#
_symmetry.space_group_name_H-M   'P 1'
#
loop_
_entity.id
_entity.type
_entity.pdbx_description
1 polymer ?
#
loop_
_entity_poly.entity_id
_entity_poly.type
_entity_poly.pdbx_seq_one_letter_code
_entity_poly.pdbx_strand_id
1 'polypeptide(L)'
;MKNFILVTLTFILALACQQAEMEDKTEAFQLSSSVSAEKPPMLSMSDKTTVKNVIFLIGDGTGFAQITAGQYALVGPEGRLHLQTMPVTGTVKTSSSDNLITDSAAGATAYSCGIKTYNGAIGVNPEQVPCTTILELAEQEGLSTGLISTSSITHATPASYAAHVNDRGMQEDIAADFLDSGAEVFLGGGWKWFAPELRSDSLDLVTQFEESGYQVLRNATQLINANGERLLGLFAEDGMEREEGEPSSSQMVEKALELLTKDEDGFFLMLEGSQIDWAGHSNDIEYLKREMKDFDDAVKTVLDFAEQDGETLVVFTADHETGGLTLLDQTASDSLQVYWATTHHSGVPVPLMAYGPQAQEFMGWMDNTEVGIKLARLLQVGDLPILSE
;
A
#
# COMPACT_ATOMS: atom_id res chain seq x y z
N MET A 1 -37.33 41.57 41.84
CA MET A 1 -36.21 41.79 40.89
C MET A 1 -35.11 40.79 41.20
N LYS A 2 -34.58 40.13 40.18
CA LYS A 2 -33.35 39.30 40.14
C LYS A 2 -33.48 37.81 40.51
N ASN A 3 -34.06 37.05 39.59
CA ASN A 3 -33.54 35.73 39.17
C ASN A 3 -32.80 35.92 37.83
N PHE A 4 -31.90 34.98 37.48
CA PHE A 4 -31.05 34.90 36.27
C PHE A 4 -29.60 35.38 36.39
N ILE A 5 -28.74 34.64 37.12
CA ILE A 5 -27.29 34.52 36.82
C ILE A 5 -26.82 33.14 37.33
N LEU A 6 -27.07 32.04 36.61
CA LEU A 6 -26.36 30.76 36.83
C LEU A 6 -26.50 29.77 35.66
N VAL A 7 -26.39 30.25 34.42
CA VAL A 7 -26.36 29.38 33.21
C VAL A 7 -25.19 29.69 32.28
N THR A 8 -24.49 30.81 32.47
CA THR A 8 -23.44 31.27 31.54
C THR A 8 -22.05 30.70 31.81
N LEU A 9 -21.75 30.16 33.00
CA LEU A 9 -20.39 29.69 33.33
C LEU A 9 -20.10 28.27 32.79
N THR A 10 -21.12 27.40 32.74
CA THR A 10 -20.98 26.01 32.27
C THR A 10 -20.80 25.92 30.75
N PHE A 11 -21.41 26.84 29.99
CA PHE A 11 -21.28 26.89 28.53
C PHE A 11 -19.90 27.38 28.09
N ILE A 12 -19.32 28.36 28.80
CA ILE A 12 -17.98 28.89 28.51
C ILE A 12 -16.90 27.84 28.81
N LEU A 13 -17.04 27.07 29.89
CA LEU A 13 -16.11 25.98 30.20
C LEU A 13 -16.14 24.86 29.15
N ALA A 14 -17.33 24.49 28.66
CA ALA A 14 -17.49 23.47 27.63
C ALA A 14 -16.86 23.92 26.29
N LEU A 15 -17.08 25.17 25.89
CA LEU A 15 -16.46 25.76 24.68
C LEU A 15 -14.94 25.81 24.77
N ALA A 16 -14.39 26.23 25.92
CA ALA A 16 -12.94 26.31 26.11
C ALA A 16 -12.27 24.92 26.13
N CYS A 17 -12.91 23.91 26.73
CA CYS A 17 -12.40 22.54 26.76
C CYS A 17 -12.44 21.89 25.36
N GLN A 18 -13.51 22.12 24.61
CA GLN A 18 -13.66 21.61 23.24
C GLN A 18 -12.67 22.27 22.27
N GLN A 19 -12.36 23.55 22.47
CA GLN A 19 -11.37 24.26 21.67
C GLN A 19 -9.93 23.76 21.96
N ALA A 20 -9.62 23.47 23.22
CA ALA A 20 -8.33 22.90 23.61
C ALA A 20 -8.11 21.46 23.09
N GLU A 21 -9.16 20.62 23.07
CA GLU A 21 -9.08 19.27 22.49
C GLU A 21 -8.89 19.26 20.97
N MET A 22 -9.39 20.28 20.25
CA MET A 22 -9.14 20.42 18.82
C MET A 22 -7.72 20.94 18.53
N GLU A 23 -7.19 21.89 19.32
CA GLU A 23 -5.83 22.41 19.13
C GLU A 23 -4.76 21.31 19.22
N ASP A 24 -4.95 20.29 20.07
CA ASP A 24 -4.02 19.17 20.26
C ASP A 24 -4.04 18.15 19.10
N LYS A 25 -4.99 18.29 18.16
CA LYS A 25 -5.18 17.40 16.99
C LYS A 25 -4.99 18.10 15.65
N THR A 26 -4.61 19.38 15.68
CA THR A 26 -4.34 20.17 14.48
C THR A 26 -2.85 20.33 14.25
N GLU A 27 -2.43 20.11 13.01
CA GLU A 27 -1.08 20.42 12.55
C GLU A 27 -1.13 21.42 11.38
N ALA A 28 0.02 21.94 10.98
CA ALA A 28 0.13 22.74 9.77
C ALA A 28 1.38 22.36 8.99
N PHE A 29 1.27 22.33 7.67
CA PHE A 29 2.40 22.10 6.78
C PHE A 29 2.56 23.26 5.79
N GLN A 30 3.76 23.37 5.23
CA GLN A 30 4.07 24.38 4.23
C GLN A 30 3.67 23.89 2.84
N LEU A 31 2.96 24.73 2.09
CA LEU A 31 2.65 24.49 0.68
C LEU A 31 3.94 24.57 -0.15
N SER A 32 4.08 23.68 -1.12
CA SER A 32 5.20 23.77 -2.06
C SER A 32 5.08 25.05 -2.89
N SER A 33 6.12 25.89 -2.85
CA SER A 33 6.22 27.13 -3.63
C SER A 33 6.73 26.91 -5.05
N SER A 34 6.93 25.65 -5.46
CA SER A 34 7.47 25.26 -6.76
C SER A 34 6.45 25.51 -7.87
N VAL A 35 6.34 26.78 -8.30
CA VAL A 35 5.69 27.17 -9.58
C VAL A 35 6.38 26.48 -10.79
N SER A 36 7.53 25.82 -10.58
CA SER A 36 8.31 25.07 -11.58
C SER A 36 8.32 23.54 -11.42
N ALA A 37 7.58 22.94 -10.49
CA ALA A 37 7.39 21.48 -10.54
C ALA A 37 6.57 21.20 -11.81
N GLU A 38 7.17 20.55 -12.81
CA GLU A 38 6.48 20.16 -14.04
C GLU A 38 5.20 19.43 -13.64
N LYS A 39 4.04 20.04 -13.90
CA LYS A 39 2.75 19.37 -13.74
C LYS A 39 2.71 18.27 -14.78
N PRO A 40 2.89 16.98 -14.41
CA PRO A 40 2.91 15.92 -15.40
C PRO A 40 1.56 15.92 -16.16
N PRO A 41 1.57 15.75 -17.49
CA PRO A 41 0.33 15.66 -18.25
C PRO A 41 -0.51 14.48 -17.76
N MET A 42 -1.83 14.55 -17.96
CA MET A 42 -2.66 13.36 -17.76
C MET A 42 -2.23 12.30 -18.76
N LEU A 43 -2.12 11.05 -18.32
CA LEU A 43 -1.92 9.93 -19.21
C LEU A 43 -3.17 9.73 -20.07
N SER A 44 -2.99 9.32 -21.33
CA SER A 44 -4.12 9.00 -22.20
C SER A 44 -4.71 7.63 -21.84
N MET A 45 -6.01 7.45 -22.07
CA MET A 45 -6.61 6.12 -22.08
C MET A 45 -5.87 5.22 -23.07
N SER A 46 -5.61 3.97 -22.67
CA SER A 46 -5.00 2.99 -23.58
C SER A 46 -6.06 2.43 -24.53
N ASP A 47 -5.72 2.36 -25.83
CA ASP A 47 -6.54 1.67 -26.83
C ASP A 47 -6.27 0.15 -26.88
N LYS A 48 -5.29 -0.32 -26.11
CA LYS A 48 -4.93 -1.74 -26.00
C LYS A 48 -5.94 -2.47 -25.12
N THR A 49 -6.10 -3.76 -25.38
CA THR A 49 -7.06 -4.62 -24.65
C THR A 49 -6.38 -5.81 -23.98
N THR A 50 -5.26 -6.29 -24.50
CA THR A 50 -4.46 -7.35 -23.85
C THR A 50 -3.83 -6.82 -22.57
N VAL A 51 -4.06 -7.50 -21.45
CA VAL A 51 -3.35 -7.31 -20.19
C VAL A 51 -2.41 -8.50 -20.05
N LYS A 52 -1.10 -8.26 -20.20
CA LYS A 52 -0.05 -9.26 -19.99
C LYS A 52 0.51 -9.16 -18.56
N ASN A 53 0.61 -7.94 -18.05
CA ASN A 53 1.16 -7.69 -16.71
C ASN A 53 0.16 -6.91 -15.87
N VAL A 54 0.15 -7.18 -14.57
CA VAL A 54 -0.57 -6.37 -13.57
C VAL A 54 0.42 -5.84 -12.54
N ILE A 55 0.38 -4.53 -12.32
CA ILE A 55 1.03 -3.87 -11.19
C ILE A 55 -0.05 -3.29 -10.28
N PHE A 56 -0.20 -3.86 -9.09
CA PHE A 56 -1.15 -3.42 -8.08
C PHE A 56 -0.46 -2.57 -7.02
N LEU A 57 -0.87 -1.31 -6.92
CA LEU A 57 -0.27 -0.31 -6.05
C LEU A 57 -1.18 -0.08 -4.84
N ILE A 58 -0.67 -0.34 -3.65
CA ILE A 58 -1.38 -0.10 -2.39
C ILE A 58 -0.67 1.03 -1.64
N GLY A 59 -1.34 2.17 -1.47
CA GLY A 59 -0.93 3.14 -0.46
C GLY A 59 -1.63 2.80 0.85
N ASP A 60 -0.97 2.13 1.78
CA ASP A 60 -1.58 1.74 3.06
C ASP A 60 -2.10 3.00 3.78
N GLY A 61 -3.34 2.96 4.28
CA GLY A 61 -3.98 4.11 4.94
C GLY A 61 -4.25 5.35 4.06
N THR A 62 -4.12 5.24 2.73
CA THR A 62 -4.13 6.38 1.81
C THR A 62 -5.51 6.75 1.28
N GLY A 63 -6.23 7.61 2.01
CA GLY A 63 -7.45 8.26 1.55
C GLY A 63 -7.21 9.44 0.60
N PHE A 64 -8.31 10.07 0.12
CA PHE A 64 -8.22 11.28 -0.72
C PHE A 64 -7.54 12.46 0.00
N ALA A 65 -7.67 12.53 1.33
CA ALA A 65 -7.04 13.58 2.13
C ALA A 65 -5.51 13.43 2.14
N GLN A 66 -5.00 12.22 2.28
CA GLN A 66 -3.58 11.89 2.24
C GLN A 66 -2.98 12.25 0.88
N ILE A 67 -3.65 11.87 -0.22
CA ILE A 67 -3.23 12.25 -1.59
C ILE A 67 -3.20 13.77 -1.76
N THR A 68 -4.23 14.47 -1.30
CA THR A 68 -4.32 15.93 -1.45
C THR A 68 -3.27 16.66 -0.60
N ALA A 69 -3.03 16.20 0.63
CA ALA A 69 -1.97 16.71 1.48
C ALA A 69 -0.59 16.51 0.83
N GLY A 70 -0.32 15.31 0.30
CA GLY A 70 0.89 15.03 -0.47
C GLY A 70 1.05 15.95 -1.68
N GLN A 71 -0.01 16.14 -2.48
CA GLN A 71 0.01 17.06 -3.62
C GLN A 71 0.41 18.48 -3.18
N TYR A 72 -0.30 19.03 -2.20
CA TYR A 72 -0.07 20.40 -1.73
C TYR A 72 1.33 20.59 -1.13
N ALA A 73 1.82 19.59 -0.39
CA ALA A 73 3.12 19.63 0.27
C ALA A 73 4.29 19.47 -0.71
N LEU A 74 4.14 18.65 -1.75
CA LEU A 74 5.24 18.27 -2.65
C LEU A 74 5.28 19.12 -3.91
N VAL A 75 4.14 19.31 -4.57
CA VAL A 75 4.02 19.94 -5.90
C VAL A 75 3.12 21.17 -5.91
N GLY A 76 2.51 21.51 -4.77
CA GLY A 76 1.70 22.70 -4.59
C GLY A 76 0.28 22.58 -5.14
N PRO A 77 -0.59 23.57 -4.87
CA PRO A 77 -2.02 23.50 -5.23
C PRO A 77 -2.31 23.35 -6.72
N GLU A 78 -1.43 23.88 -7.58
CA GLU A 78 -1.57 23.82 -9.04
C GLU A 78 -0.85 22.61 -9.67
N GLY A 79 0.00 21.94 -8.89
CA GLY A 79 0.76 20.77 -9.29
C GLY A 79 -0.09 19.51 -9.35
N ARG A 80 0.56 18.39 -9.69
CA ARG A 80 -0.05 17.07 -9.78
C ARG A 80 0.99 16.01 -9.41
N LEU A 81 0.63 15.08 -8.54
CA LEU A 81 1.41 13.88 -8.26
C LEU A 81 1.37 12.90 -9.45
N HIS A 82 2.37 12.06 -9.65
CA HIS A 82 2.35 11.06 -10.72
C HIS A 82 1.14 10.13 -10.60
N LEU A 83 0.77 9.75 -9.38
CA LEU A 83 -0.45 9.01 -9.09
C LEU A 83 -1.71 9.65 -9.69
N GLN A 84 -1.82 10.98 -9.60
CA GLN A 84 -2.97 11.75 -10.09
C GLN A 84 -3.00 11.91 -11.62
N THR A 85 -2.05 11.32 -12.36
CA THR A 85 -2.02 11.35 -13.83
C THR A 85 -2.80 10.20 -14.47
N MET A 86 -3.16 9.17 -13.69
CA MET A 86 -3.95 8.03 -14.17
C MET A 86 -5.33 8.51 -14.67
N PRO A 87 -5.78 8.08 -15.86
CA PRO A 87 -6.98 8.65 -16.50
C PRO A 87 -8.30 8.09 -15.94
N VAL A 88 -8.26 6.95 -15.25
CA VAL A 88 -9.45 6.31 -14.68
C VAL A 88 -9.49 6.52 -13.17
N THR A 89 -10.66 6.88 -12.65
CA THR A 89 -10.90 7.04 -11.21
C THR A 89 -12.20 6.36 -10.78
N GLY A 90 -12.16 5.76 -9.59
CA GLY A 90 -13.27 5.17 -8.85
C GLY A 90 -13.06 5.30 -7.35
N THR A 91 -13.83 4.53 -6.57
CA THR A 91 -13.75 4.48 -5.11
C THR A 91 -14.04 3.07 -4.61
N VAL A 92 -13.32 2.64 -3.56
CA VAL A 92 -13.45 1.30 -2.98
C VAL A 92 -13.99 1.35 -1.55
N LYS A 93 -14.95 0.48 -1.24
CA LYS A 93 -15.37 0.18 0.14
C LYS A 93 -14.54 -0.97 0.70
N THR A 94 -14.07 -0.80 1.92
CA THR A 94 -13.03 -1.67 2.47
C THR A 94 -13.42 -2.44 3.73
N SER A 95 -14.66 -2.32 4.23
CA SER A 95 -15.11 -3.01 5.45
C SER A 95 -14.77 -4.51 5.45
N SER A 96 -14.42 -5.07 6.61
CA SER A 96 -14.15 -6.50 6.78
C SER A 96 -15.45 -7.29 7.01
N SER A 97 -15.36 -8.60 7.22
CA SER A 97 -16.52 -9.45 7.50
C SER A 97 -17.13 -9.20 8.88
N ASP A 98 -16.33 -8.71 9.83
CA ASP A 98 -16.68 -8.53 11.24
C ASP A 98 -16.67 -7.07 11.70
N ASN A 99 -16.18 -6.14 10.87
CA ASN A 99 -16.08 -4.73 11.21
C ASN A 99 -16.35 -3.79 10.02
N LEU A 100 -16.99 -2.65 10.30
CA LEU A 100 -17.19 -1.60 9.30
C LEU A 100 -15.88 -0.83 9.01
N ILE A 101 -14.91 -0.93 9.91
CA ILE A 101 -13.56 -0.39 9.78
C ILE A 101 -12.61 -1.58 9.75
N THR A 102 -12.07 -1.87 8.56
CA THR A 102 -11.13 -2.98 8.35
C THR A 102 -9.77 -2.67 8.99
N ASP A 103 -8.95 -3.69 9.16
CA ASP A 103 -7.50 -3.54 9.26
C ASP A 103 -6.82 -3.91 7.92
N SER A 104 -5.50 -3.69 7.83
CA SER A 104 -4.71 -3.99 6.63
C SER A 104 -4.77 -5.47 6.23
N ALA A 105 -4.84 -6.39 7.20
CA ALA A 105 -4.87 -7.84 6.94
C ALA A 105 -6.16 -8.26 6.22
N ALA A 106 -7.32 -7.87 6.75
CA ALA A 106 -8.59 -8.16 6.10
C ALA A 106 -8.78 -7.36 4.80
N GLY A 107 -8.26 -6.13 4.75
CA GLY A 107 -8.29 -5.29 3.55
C GLY A 107 -7.51 -5.90 2.40
N ALA A 108 -6.27 -6.34 2.67
CA ALA A 108 -5.40 -6.98 1.68
C ALA A 108 -5.88 -8.38 1.31
N THR A 109 -6.37 -9.19 2.26
CA THR A 109 -6.98 -10.51 1.95
C THR A 109 -8.17 -10.37 1.00
N ALA A 110 -8.98 -9.32 1.13
CA ALA A 110 -10.07 -9.09 0.20
C ALA A 110 -9.60 -8.78 -1.23
N TYR A 111 -8.48 -8.06 -1.39
CA TYR A 111 -7.87 -7.84 -2.70
C TYR A 111 -7.17 -9.08 -3.25
N SER A 112 -6.47 -9.83 -2.41
CA SER A 112 -5.65 -10.97 -2.85
C SER A 112 -6.50 -12.20 -3.14
N CYS A 113 -7.50 -12.50 -2.31
CA CYS A 113 -8.35 -13.68 -2.44
C CYS A 113 -9.74 -13.40 -3.05
N GLY A 114 -10.17 -12.14 -3.17
CA GLY A 114 -11.53 -11.83 -3.63
C GLY A 114 -12.64 -12.20 -2.64
N ILE A 115 -12.33 -12.34 -1.34
CA ILE A 115 -13.29 -12.68 -0.29
C ILE A 115 -13.06 -11.83 0.97
N LYS A 116 -14.14 -11.42 1.63
CA LYS A 116 -14.05 -10.74 2.93
C LYS A 116 -13.62 -11.72 4.03
N THR A 117 -12.79 -11.25 4.94
CA THR A 117 -12.41 -11.97 6.17
C THR A 117 -12.46 -11.05 7.39
N TYR A 118 -12.18 -11.58 8.58
CA TYR A 118 -12.19 -10.82 9.84
C TYR A 118 -10.88 -10.04 10.03
N ASN A 119 -10.91 -8.96 10.82
CA ASN A 119 -9.70 -8.16 11.07
C ASN A 119 -8.56 -9.00 11.65
N GLY A 120 -7.38 -8.89 11.06
CA GLY A 120 -6.18 -9.65 11.46
C GLY A 120 -5.95 -10.95 10.69
N ALA A 121 -6.91 -11.44 9.90
CA ALA A 121 -6.72 -12.65 9.10
C ALA A 121 -5.87 -12.38 7.85
N ILE A 122 -4.94 -13.28 7.54
CA ILE A 122 -4.03 -13.22 6.40
C ILE A 122 -4.34 -14.42 5.49
N GLY A 123 -4.87 -14.18 4.30
CA GLY A 123 -5.06 -15.25 3.30
C GLY A 123 -6.02 -16.36 3.74
N VAL A 124 -6.93 -16.11 4.69
CA VAL A 124 -7.93 -17.06 5.16
C VAL A 124 -9.32 -16.45 5.15
N ASN A 125 -10.35 -17.26 4.96
CA ASN A 125 -11.75 -16.85 5.03
C ASN A 125 -12.24 -16.67 6.49
N PRO A 126 -13.49 -16.24 6.72
CA PRO A 126 -14.03 -16.07 8.08
C PRO A 126 -14.04 -17.35 8.94
N GLU A 127 -14.03 -18.52 8.31
CA GLU A 127 -13.96 -19.84 8.93
C GLU A 127 -12.52 -20.36 9.10
N GLN A 128 -11.50 -19.51 8.89
CA GLN A 128 -10.06 -19.83 9.02
C GLN A 128 -9.57 -20.88 8.01
N VAL A 129 -10.25 -21.00 6.86
CA VAL A 129 -9.84 -21.83 5.74
C VAL A 129 -8.98 -20.99 4.80
N PRO A 130 -7.77 -21.44 4.43
CA PRO A 130 -6.94 -20.74 3.44
C PRO A 130 -7.69 -20.48 2.13
N CYS A 131 -7.47 -19.29 1.57
CA CYS A 131 -7.97 -18.89 0.26
C CYS A 131 -6.80 -18.70 -0.70
N THR A 132 -6.92 -19.22 -1.92
CA THR A 132 -5.90 -19.02 -2.95
C THR A 132 -5.83 -17.54 -3.33
N THR A 133 -4.63 -16.99 -3.39
CA THR A 133 -4.40 -15.59 -3.75
C THR A 133 -4.19 -15.40 -5.25
N ILE A 134 -4.36 -14.17 -5.74
CA ILE A 134 -4.01 -13.80 -7.12
C ILE A 134 -2.52 -14.04 -7.44
N LEU A 135 -1.63 -13.91 -6.44
CA LEU A 135 -0.20 -14.18 -6.63
C LEU A 135 0.01 -15.68 -6.87
N GLU A 136 -0.59 -16.53 -6.04
CA GLU A 136 -0.50 -17.99 -6.23
C GLU A 136 -1.14 -18.45 -7.54
N LEU A 137 -2.25 -17.83 -7.96
CA LEU A 137 -2.84 -18.09 -9.27
C LEU A 137 -1.93 -17.69 -10.42
N ALA A 138 -1.24 -16.55 -10.31
CA ALA A 138 -0.27 -16.12 -11.31
C ALA A 138 0.90 -17.13 -11.42
N GLU A 139 1.45 -17.57 -10.29
CA GLU A 139 2.48 -18.62 -10.25
C GLU A 139 1.99 -19.95 -10.87
N GLN A 140 0.76 -20.38 -10.57
CA GLN A 140 0.18 -21.60 -11.12
C GLN A 140 0.00 -21.55 -12.64
N GLU A 141 -0.29 -20.37 -13.18
CA GLU A 141 -0.41 -20.14 -14.63
C GLU A 141 0.93 -19.79 -15.29
N GLY A 142 2.02 -19.81 -14.54
CA GLY A 142 3.39 -19.68 -15.05
C GLY A 142 3.88 -18.24 -15.22
N LEU A 143 3.17 -17.25 -14.66
CA LEU A 143 3.62 -15.86 -14.61
C LEU A 143 4.57 -15.69 -13.43
N SER A 144 5.64 -14.91 -13.62
CA SER A 144 6.50 -14.48 -12.51
C SER A 144 5.77 -13.53 -11.56
N THR A 145 6.09 -13.58 -10.27
CA THR A 145 5.45 -12.71 -9.28
C THR A 145 6.41 -11.99 -8.33
N GLY A 146 5.93 -10.87 -7.79
CA GLY A 146 6.72 -10.08 -6.85
C GLY A 146 5.90 -9.26 -5.86
N LEU A 147 6.50 -9.08 -4.68
CA LEU A 147 6.00 -8.24 -3.59
C LEU A 147 7.06 -7.22 -3.18
N ILE A 148 6.66 -5.96 -3.08
CA ILE A 148 7.48 -4.86 -2.59
C ILE A 148 6.73 -4.16 -1.47
N SER A 149 7.39 -3.90 -0.34
CA SER A 149 6.84 -3.18 0.80
C SER A 149 7.90 -2.30 1.44
N THR A 150 7.51 -1.14 1.97
CA THR A 150 8.41 -0.29 2.78
C THR A 150 8.31 -0.60 4.27
N SER A 151 7.40 -1.48 4.67
CA SER A 151 7.38 -2.10 5.99
C SER A 151 8.21 -3.40 5.99
N SER A 152 8.04 -4.20 7.04
CA SER A 152 8.50 -5.59 6.99
C SER A 152 7.77 -6.33 5.86
N ILE A 153 8.48 -7.13 5.06
CA ILE A 153 7.81 -7.87 3.98
C ILE A 153 6.79 -8.90 4.51
N THR A 154 6.86 -9.27 5.79
CA THR A 154 5.89 -10.15 6.48
C THR A 154 4.75 -9.37 7.15
N HIS A 155 4.67 -8.06 6.94
CA HIS A 155 3.55 -7.25 7.41
C HIS A 155 2.27 -7.60 6.64
N ALA A 156 1.12 -7.18 7.16
CA ALA A 156 -0.17 -7.72 6.76
C ALA A 156 -0.49 -7.62 5.26
N THR A 157 -0.19 -6.48 4.63
CA THR A 157 -0.50 -6.25 3.21
C THR A 157 0.28 -7.19 2.30
N PRO A 158 1.63 -7.22 2.29
CA PRO A 158 2.37 -8.20 1.50
C PRO A 158 2.10 -9.64 1.93
N ALA A 159 1.97 -9.91 3.23
CA ALA A 159 1.69 -11.25 3.74
C ALA A 159 0.39 -11.85 3.18
N SER A 160 -0.65 -11.02 2.97
CA SER A 160 -1.94 -11.48 2.45
C SER A 160 -1.89 -12.01 1.02
N TYR A 161 -0.77 -11.85 0.31
CA TYR A 161 -0.55 -12.40 -1.02
C TYR A 161 0.24 -13.72 -1.02
N ALA A 162 1.01 -14.02 0.04
CA ALA A 162 1.99 -15.10 0.04
C ALA A 162 1.98 -15.96 1.33
N ALA A 163 0.99 -15.81 2.20
CA ALA A 163 0.86 -16.58 3.43
C ALA A 163 -0.61 -16.81 3.83
N HIS A 164 -0.85 -17.81 4.68
CA HIS A 164 -2.18 -18.17 5.17
C HIS A 164 -2.17 -18.42 6.68
N VAL A 165 -2.40 -17.36 7.46
CA VAL A 165 -2.43 -17.43 8.92
C VAL A 165 -3.66 -16.76 9.51
N ASN A 166 -4.08 -17.25 10.67
CA ASN A 166 -5.29 -16.76 11.34
C ASN A 166 -5.10 -15.41 12.03
N ASP A 167 -3.85 -14.96 12.22
CA ASP A 167 -3.51 -13.72 12.90
C ASP A 167 -2.24 -13.11 12.29
N ARG A 168 -2.32 -11.85 11.88
CA ARG A 168 -1.22 -11.06 11.29
C ARG A 168 0.01 -10.93 12.20
N GLY A 169 -0.13 -11.20 13.50
CA GLY A 169 0.96 -11.24 14.46
C GLY A 169 1.86 -12.48 14.34
N MET A 170 1.44 -13.51 13.59
CA MET A 170 2.21 -14.75 13.34
C MET A 170 3.32 -14.54 12.30
N GLN A 171 4.11 -13.46 12.42
CA GLN A 171 5.10 -13.07 11.39
C GLN A 171 6.22 -14.10 11.19
N GLU A 172 6.54 -14.91 12.20
CA GLU A 172 7.49 -16.01 12.05
C GLU A 172 6.94 -17.14 11.15
N ASP A 173 5.64 -17.43 11.24
CA ASP A 173 4.96 -18.41 10.39
C ASP A 173 4.75 -17.83 8.99
N ILE A 174 4.34 -16.56 8.88
CA ILE A 174 4.23 -15.84 7.59
C ILE A 174 5.56 -15.87 6.84
N ALA A 175 6.69 -15.60 7.51
CA ALA A 175 8.01 -15.66 6.89
C ALA A 175 8.34 -17.05 6.33
N ALA A 176 7.86 -18.12 7.00
CA ALA A 176 8.05 -19.49 6.55
C ALA A 176 7.18 -19.81 5.33
N ASP A 177 5.90 -19.38 5.32
CA ASP A 177 4.97 -19.57 4.19
C ASP A 177 5.50 -18.93 2.89
N PHE A 178 6.25 -17.83 2.98
CA PHE A 178 6.80 -17.15 1.79
C PHE A 178 7.67 -18.07 0.94
N LEU A 179 8.38 -19.02 1.57
CA LEU A 179 9.20 -20.00 0.87
C LEU A 179 8.38 -20.90 -0.06
N ASP A 180 7.13 -21.20 0.33
CA ASP A 180 6.22 -22.08 -0.40
C ASP A 180 5.42 -21.33 -1.50
N SER A 181 5.30 -20.00 -1.39
CA SER A 181 4.56 -19.16 -2.35
C SER A 181 5.14 -19.14 -3.78
N GLY A 182 6.45 -19.44 -3.95
CA GLY A 182 7.11 -19.53 -5.24
C GLY A 182 7.63 -18.20 -5.84
N ALA A 183 7.14 -17.05 -5.39
CA ALA A 183 7.40 -15.75 -6.01
C ALA A 183 8.88 -15.40 -6.19
N GLU A 184 9.23 -14.84 -7.35
CA GLU A 184 10.60 -14.50 -7.70
C GLU A 184 11.17 -13.33 -6.88
N VAL A 185 10.33 -12.39 -6.44
CA VAL A 185 10.79 -11.13 -5.85
C VAL A 185 10.09 -10.81 -4.54
N PHE A 186 10.85 -10.73 -3.44
CA PHE A 186 10.43 -10.14 -2.18
C PHE A 186 11.37 -8.99 -1.82
N LEU A 187 10.88 -7.76 -1.73
CA LEU A 187 11.72 -6.59 -1.42
C LEU A 187 11.08 -5.73 -0.33
N GLY A 188 11.69 -5.68 0.84
CA GLY A 188 11.27 -4.82 1.93
C GLY A 188 12.21 -4.90 3.13
N GLY A 189 11.70 -4.59 4.32
CA GLY A 189 12.41 -4.85 5.56
C GLY A 189 12.05 -6.22 6.16
N GLY A 190 12.29 -6.40 7.46
CA GLY A 190 11.83 -7.58 8.21
C GLY A 190 12.89 -8.64 8.48
N TRP A 191 14.18 -8.31 8.45
CA TRP A 191 15.27 -9.27 8.73
C TRP A 191 15.05 -10.11 9.98
N LYS A 192 14.47 -9.52 11.04
CA LYS A 192 14.23 -10.21 12.31
C LYS A 192 13.34 -11.44 12.20
N TRP A 193 12.51 -11.53 11.17
CA TRP A 193 11.62 -12.66 10.94
C TRP A 193 12.26 -13.78 10.12
N PHE A 194 13.47 -13.59 9.58
CA PHE A 194 14.15 -14.60 8.77
C PHE A 194 15.43 -15.11 9.42
N ALA A 195 16.12 -14.27 10.20
CA ALA A 195 17.40 -14.60 10.80
C ALA A 195 17.24 -15.52 12.03
N PRO A 196 17.97 -16.66 12.09
CA PRO A 196 17.80 -17.63 13.17
C PRO A 196 18.14 -17.08 14.56
N GLU A 197 19.00 -16.06 14.64
CA GLU A 197 19.39 -15.42 15.90
C GLU A 197 18.34 -14.46 16.48
N LEU A 198 17.35 -14.06 15.69
CA LEU A 198 16.27 -13.14 16.08
C LEU A 198 14.91 -13.84 16.22
N ARG A 199 14.74 -14.99 15.56
CA ARG A 199 13.53 -15.81 15.65
C ARG A 199 13.45 -16.63 16.93
N SER A 200 12.24 -16.80 17.43
CA SER A 200 11.91 -17.56 18.63
C SER A 200 12.12 -19.08 18.47
N ASP A 201 11.94 -19.59 17.25
CA ASP A 201 12.13 -20.99 16.88
C ASP A 201 13.55 -21.33 16.39
N SER A 202 14.41 -20.32 16.24
CA SER A 202 15.78 -20.43 15.71
C SER A 202 15.88 -21.03 14.30
N LEU A 203 14.79 -20.99 13.52
CA LEU A 203 14.79 -21.45 12.13
C LEU A 203 15.62 -20.49 11.26
N ASP A 204 16.55 -21.03 10.47
CA ASP A 204 17.35 -20.24 9.55
C ASP A 204 16.65 -20.15 8.19
N LEU A 205 15.74 -19.20 8.05
CA LEU A 205 15.04 -18.99 6.78
C LEU A 205 15.95 -18.35 5.73
N VAL A 206 16.93 -17.54 6.15
CA VAL A 206 17.90 -16.93 5.23
C VAL A 206 18.62 -18.02 4.44
N THR A 207 19.20 -19.01 5.13
CA THR A 207 19.87 -20.13 4.48
C THR A 207 18.88 -20.94 3.62
N GLN A 208 17.64 -21.15 4.07
CA GLN A 208 16.65 -21.89 3.28
C GLN A 208 16.26 -21.17 1.98
N PHE A 209 16.12 -19.84 2.00
CA PHE A 209 15.91 -19.04 0.79
C PHE A 209 17.12 -19.15 -0.16
N GLU A 210 18.35 -19.06 0.36
CA GLU A 210 19.56 -19.26 -0.45
C GLU A 210 19.64 -20.65 -1.08
N GLU A 211 19.31 -21.70 -0.31
CA GLU A 211 19.26 -23.09 -0.80
C GLU A 211 18.16 -23.30 -1.85
N SER A 212 17.06 -22.53 -1.76
CA SER A 212 15.98 -22.46 -2.75
C SER A 212 16.28 -21.55 -3.95
N GLY A 213 17.50 -21.02 -4.05
CA GLY A 213 17.98 -20.27 -5.22
C GLY A 213 17.79 -18.76 -5.15
N TYR A 214 17.36 -18.21 -4.02
CA TYR A 214 17.24 -16.76 -3.84
C TYR A 214 18.61 -16.14 -3.56
N GLN A 215 18.84 -14.98 -4.18
CA GLN A 215 19.90 -14.08 -3.75
C GLN A 215 19.37 -13.19 -2.62
N VAL A 216 19.92 -13.35 -1.42
CA VAL A 216 19.53 -12.53 -0.26
C VAL A 216 20.28 -11.18 -0.29
N LEU A 217 19.54 -10.09 -0.14
CA LEU A 217 20.02 -8.71 -0.23
C LEU A 217 19.70 -7.95 1.05
N ARG A 218 20.62 -7.09 1.50
CA ARG A 218 20.57 -6.37 2.78
C ARG A 218 20.71 -4.86 2.63
N ASN A 219 21.01 -4.34 1.44
CA ASN A 219 21.17 -2.91 1.19
C ASN A 219 21.02 -2.55 -0.30
N ALA A 220 20.90 -1.26 -0.58
CA ALA A 220 20.78 -0.69 -1.92
C ALA A 220 21.94 -1.06 -2.85
N THR A 221 23.16 -1.15 -2.34
CA THR A 221 24.32 -1.54 -3.17
C THR A 221 24.20 -2.98 -3.65
N GLN A 222 23.76 -3.89 -2.77
CA GLN A 222 23.50 -5.28 -3.13
C GLN A 222 22.32 -5.37 -4.10
N LEU A 223 21.24 -4.62 -3.87
CA LEU A 223 20.09 -4.56 -4.78
C LEU A 223 20.49 -4.16 -6.19
N ILE A 224 21.21 -3.05 -6.35
CA ILE A 224 21.63 -2.54 -7.66
C ILE A 224 22.48 -3.57 -8.42
N ASN A 225 23.38 -4.26 -7.72
CA ASN A 225 24.29 -5.24 -8.30
C ASN A 225 23.70 -6.66 -8.38
N ALA A 226 22.47 -6.88 -7.92
CA ALA A 226 21.83 -8.19 -7.94
C ALA A 226 21.57 -8.63 -9.38
N ASN A 227 21.84 -9.91 -9.63
CA ASN A 227 21.71 -10.56 -10.94
C ASN A 227 21.14 -11.98 -10.85
N GLY A 228 20.67 -12.39 -9.67
CA GLY A 228 19.94 -13.64 -9.47
C GLY A 228 18.59 -13.65 -10.19
N GLU A 229 18.04 -14.85 -10.35
CA GLU A 229 16.70 -15.07 -10.93
C GLU A 229 15.60 -14.89 -9.87
N ARG A 230 15.94 -15.06 -8.58
CA ARG A 230 15.05 -14.86 -7.44
C ARG A 230 15.73 -14.01 -6.38
N LEU A 231 15.02 -13.05 -5.78
CA LEU A 231 15.57 -12.08 -4.82
C LEU A 231 14.76 -12.05 -3.53
N LEU A 232 15.48 -12.11 -2.41
CA LEU A 232 14.95 -11.79 -1.08
C LEU A 232 15.70 -10.59 -0.53
N GLY A 233 15.11 -9.40 -0.64
CA GLY A 233 15.59 -8.15 -0.09
C GLY A 233 15.02 -7.89 1.30
N LEU A 234 15.90 -7.86 2.31
CA LEU A 234 15.61 -7.59 3.71
C LEU A 234 16.49 -6.44 4.19
N PHE A 235 16.08 -5.22 3.85
CA PHE A 235 16.89 -3.99 3.94
C PHE A 235 16.93 -3.35 5.33
N ALA A 236 16.00 -3.73 6.21
CA ALA A 236 15.91 -3.23 7.57
C ALA A 236 15.62 -4.39 8.56
N GLU A 237 15.80 -4.15 9.87
CA GLU A 237 15.44 -5.14 10.89
C GLU A 237 13.92 -5.40 10.90
N ASP A 238 13.12 -4.34 10.76
CA ASP A 238 11.66 -4.37 10.68
C ASP A 238 11.17 -3.52 9.50
N GLY A 239 10.49 -2.39 9.70
CA GLY A 239 10.17 -1.45 8.60
C GLY A 239 11.39 -0.63 8.14
N MET A 240 11.35 -0.17 6.89
CA MET A 240 12.41 0.64 6.28
C MET A 240 12.27 2.12 6.66
N GLU A 241 13.25 2.68 7.37
CA GLU A 241 13.20 4.07 7.84
C GLU A 241 13.78 5.08 6.83
N ARG A 242 14.28 4.59 5.69
CA ARG A 242 15.00 5.31 4.63
C ARG A 242 16.34 5.83 5.13
N GLU A 243 17.01 5.00 5.94
CA GLU A 243 18.36 5.26 6.43
C GLU A 243 19.41 5.12 5.32
N GLU A 244 20.62 5.61 5.58
CA GLU A 244 21.74 5.48 4.66
C GLU A 244 22.05 4.00 4.38
N GLY A 245 21.84 3.57 3.15
CA GLY A 245 22.08 2.20 2.69
C GLY A 245 20.81 1.41 2.38
N GLU A 246 19.63 1.87 2.83
CA GLU A 246 18.35 1.32 2.38
C GLU A 246 18.04 1.80 0.94
N PRO A 247 17.46 0.94 0.08
CA PRO A 247 17.02 1.36 -1.24
C PRO A 247 15.74 2.21 -1.16
N SER A 248 15.56 3.12 -2.11
CA SER A 248 14.27 3.79 -2.29
C SER A 248 13.22 2.84 -2.88
N SER A 249 11.94 3.20 -2.76
CA SER A 249 10.86 2.42 -3.39
C SER A 249 11.03 2.33 -4.91
N SER A 250 11.46 3.41 -5.57
CA SER A 250 11.77 3.39 -7.01
C SER A 250 12.88 2.40 -7.36
N GLN A 251 13.94 2.29 -6.55
CA GLN A 251 15.03 1.33 -6.80
C GLN A 251 14.56 -0.12 -6.65
N MET A 252 13.69 -0.39 -5.67
CA MET A 252 13.07 -1.71 -5.52
C MET A 252 12.19 -2.06 -6.72
N VAL A 253 11.35 -1.12 -7.18
CA VAL A 253 10.53 -1.28 -8.39
C VAL A 253 11.38 -1.52 -9.63
N GLU A 254 12.41 -0.71 -9.87
CA GLU A 254 13.30 -0.87 -11.02
C GLU A 254 13.93 -2.26 -11.06
N LYS A 255 14.42 -2.76 -9.92
CA LYS A 255 15.01 -4.09 -9.83
C LYS A 255 13.97 -5.20 -10.02
N ALA A 256 12.79 -5.08 -9.41
CA ALA A 256 11.72 -6.05 -9.60
C ALA A 256 11.32 -6.15 -11.08
N LEU A 257 11.10 -5.01 -11.74
CA LEU A 257 10.76 -4.98 -13.16
C LEU A 257 11.88 -5.54 -14.04
N GLU A 258 13.16 -5.33 -13.72
CA GLU A 258 14.28 -5.95 -14.45
C GLU A 258 14.22 -7.49 -14.44
N LEU A 259 13.68 -8.10 -13.36
CA LEU A 259 13.55 -9.55 -13.25
C LEU A 259 12.25 -10.04 -13.88
N LEU A 260 11.12 -9.49 -13.45
CA LEU A 260 9.80 -9.98 -13.83
C LEU A 260 9.51 -9.81 -15.33
N THR A 261 10.10 -8.81 -15.99
CA THR A 261 9.91 -8.59 -17.43
C THR A 261 10.61 -9.62 -18.32
N LYS A 262 11.46 -10.48 -17.74
CA LYS A 262 12.09 -11.59 -18.49
C LYS A 262 11.12 -12.72 -18.78
N ASP A 263 10.00 -12.77 -18.07
CA ASP A 263 8.96 -13.74 -18.29
C ASP A 263 8.09 -13.37 -19.51
N GLU A 264 8.02 -14.29 -20.45
CA GLU A 264 7.25 -14.09 -21.68
C GLU A 264 5.75 -14.31 -21.47
N ASP A 265 5.35 -14.99 -20.40
CA ASP A 265 3.95 -15.21 -20.03
C ASP A 265 3.34 -14.00 -19.28
N GLY A 266 4.19 -13.18 -18.67
CA GLY A 266 3.81 -11.93 -17.99
C GLY A 266 4.12 -11.96 -16.50
N PHE A 267 3.62 -10.98 -15.75
CA PHE A 267 3.85 -10.93 -14.31
C PHE A 267 2.73 -10.28 -13.50
N PHE A 268 2.69 -10.63 -12.21
CA PHE A 268 1.94 -9.90 -11.18
C PHE A 268 2.91 -9.28 -10.16
N LEU A 269 2.80 -7.97 -9.96
CA LEU A 269 3.59 -7.22 -8.97
C LEU A 269 2.67 -6.45 -8.03
N MET A 270 2.83 -6.64 -6.72
CA MET A 270 2.22 -5.77 -5.71
C MET A 270 3.28 -4.86 -5.10
N LEU A 271 3.04 -3.55 -5.12
CA LEU A 271 3.87 -2.54 -4.48
C LEU A 271 3.06 -1.83 -3.39
N GLU A 272 3.60 -1.82 -2.18
CA GLU A 272 3.01 -1.14 -1.03
C GLU A 272 3.84 0.07 -0.57
N GLY A 273 3.22 1.24 -0.52
CA GLY A 273 3.69 2.39 0.26
C GLY A 273 3.17 2.28 1.70
N SER A 274 3.83 1.47 2.52
CA SER A 274 3.28 0.96 3.78
C SER A 274 3.15 2.01 4.88
N GLN A 275 4.12 2.91 4.99
CA GLN A 275 4.20 3.77 6.18
C GLN A 275 3.40 5.08 6.05
N ILE A 276 2.65 5.27 4.97
CA ILE A 276 1.64 6.34 4.88
C ILE A 276 0.58 6.14 5.98
N ASP A 277 0.22 4.88 6.23
CA ASP A 277 -0.61 4.45 7.35
C ASP A 277 0.02 4.78 8.71
N TRP A 278 1.30 4.46 8.90
CA TRP A 278 2.00 4.74 10.15
C TRP A 278 2.08 6.23 10.45
N ALA A 279 2.27 7.06 9.43
CA ALA A 279 2.16 8.51 9.56
C ALA A 279 0.74 8.94 9.98
N GLY A 280 -0.29 8.31 9.43
CA GLY A 280 -1.69 8.52 9.82
C GLY A 280 -1.99 8.08 11.26
N HIS A 281 -1.45 6.96 11.72
CA HIS A 281 -1.55 6.51 13.11
C HIS A 281 -0.84 7.45 14.08
N SER A 282 0.29 7.99 13.65
CA SER A 282 1.12 8.91 14.43
C SER A 282 0.57 10.34 14.44
N ASN A 283 -0.40 10.65 13.57
CA ASN A 283 -0.84 12.00 13.27
C ASN A 283 0.35 12.93 12.98
N ASP A 284 1.22 12.51 12.04
CA ASP A 284 2.44 13.23 11.67
C ASP A 284 2.44 13.59 10.19
N ILE A 285 2.17 14.87 9.90
CA ILE A 285 2.06 15.35 8.53
C ILE A 285 3.40 15.40 7.77
N GLU A 286 4.53 15.58 8.45
CA GLU A 286 5.85 15.58 7.81
C GLU A 286 6.33 14.15 7.50
N TYR A 287 5.97 13.19 8.35
CA TYR A 287 6.10 11.78 8.04
C TYR A 287 5.25 11.42 6.81
N LEU A 288 3.96 11.75 6.81
CA LEU A 288 3.07 11.47 5.68
C LEU A 288 3.62 12.03 4.38
N LYS A 289 4.09 13.28 4.41
CA LYS A 289 4.70 13.95 3.24
C LYS A 289 5.91 13.19 2.70
N ARG A 290 6.80 12.68 3.57
CA ARG A 290 7.97 11.89 3.15
C ARG A 290 7.54 10.58 2.50
N GLU A 291 6.56 9.89 3.07
CA GLU A 291 6.05 8.63 2.54
C GLU A 291 5.32 8.80 1.21
N MET A 292 4.48 9.83 1.11
CA MET A 292 3.82 10.20 -0.15
C MET A 292 4.84 10.52 -1.24
N LYS A 293 5.98 11.12 -0.90
CA LYS A 293 7.04 11.43 -1.88
C LYS A 293 7.72 10.17 -2.40
N ASP A 294 8.14 9.28 -1.51
CA ASP A 294 8.79 8.01 -1.89
C ASP A 294 7.83 7.12 -2.70
N PHE A 295 6.56 7.05 -2.28
CA PHE A 295 5.54 6.30 -3.02
C PHE A 295 5.23 6.91 -4.39
N ASP A 296 5.04 8.23 -4.50
CA ASP A 296 4.76 8.87 -5.80
C ASP A 296 5.94 8.77 -6.78
N ASP A 297 7.19 8.80 -6.30
CA ASP A 297 8.37 8.52 -7.12
C ASP A 297 8.38 7.07 -7.63
N ALA A 298 7.94 6.10 -6.84
CA ALA A 298 7.82 4.71 -7.27
C ALA A 298 6.66 4.53 -8.26
N VAL A 299 5.52 5.19 -8.03
CA VAL A 299 4.39 5.25 -8.97
C VAL A 299 4.84 5.83 -10.30
N LYS A 300 5.70 6.86 -10.31
CA LYS A 300 6.30 7.39 -11.54
C LYS A 300 7.05 6.30 -12.30
N THR A 301 7.95 5.56 -11.63
CA THR A 301 8.71 4.46 -12.25
C THR A 301 7.78 3.41 -12.86
N VAL A 302 6.72 3.02 -12.14
CA VAL A 302 5.71 2.06 -12.60
C VAL A 302 4.97 2.58 -13.85
N LEU A 303 4.51 3.84 -13.82
CA LEU A 303 3.76 4.43 -14.94
C LEU A 303 4.64 4.64 -16.17
N ASP A 304 5.90 5.06 -15.99
CA ASP A 304 6.87 5.19 -17.08
C ASP A 304 7.13 3.84 -17.76
N PHE A 305 7.20 2.75 -16.97
CA PHE A 305 7.30 1.39 -17.49
C PHE A 305 6.03 0.98 -18.25
N ALA A 306 4.87 1.14 -17.62
CA ALA A 306 3.60 0.71 -18.20
C ALA A 306 3.25 1.44 -19.51
N GLU A 307 3.62 2.73 -19.64
CA GLU A 307 3.45 3.49 -20.88
C GLU A 307 4.36 2.97 -22.00
N GLN A 308 5.58 2.53 -21.67
CA GLN A 308 6.52 1.96 -22.64
C GLN A 308 6.12 0.55 -23.07
N ASP A 309 5.69 -0.28 -22.13
CA ASP A 309 5.28 -1.67 -22.36
C ASP A 309 3.95 -1.75 -23.11
N GLY A 310 2.95 -0.96 -22.67
CA GLY A 310 1.64 -0.87 -23.31
C GLY A 310 0.72 -2.08 -23.12
N GLU A 311 1.17 -3.15 -22.47
CA GLU A 311 0.38 -4.35 -22.10
C GLU A 311 0.28 -4.54 -20.58
N THR A 312 0.73 -3.54 -19.81
CA THR A 312 0.71 -3.51 -18.36
C THR A 312 -0.49 -2.72 -17.84
N LEU A 313 -1.34 -3.37 -17.06
CA LEU A 313 -2.40 -2.74 -16.29
C LEU A 313 -1.85 -2.31 -14.92
N VAL A 314 -1.95 -1.02 -14.63
CA VAL A 314 -1.60 -0.44 -13.34
C VAL A 314 -2.87 -0.04 -12.61
N VAL A 315 -3.06 -0.52 -11.38
CA VAL A 315 -4.21 -0.18 -10.55
C VAL A 315 -3.72 0.26 -9.19
N PHE A 316 -4.11 1.45 -8.76
CA PHE A 316 -3.84 2.00 -7.44
C PHE A 316 -5.10 2.01 -6.59
N THR A 317 -4.96 1.64 -5.31
CA THR A 317 -5.93 1.92 -4.27
C THR A 317 -5.26 1.93 -2.88
N ALA A 318 -6.07 1.91 -1.83
CA ALA A 318 -5.63 1.70 -0.45
C ALA A 318 -6.41 0.53 0.17
N ASP A 319 -5.90 -0.01 1.27
CA ASP A 319 -6.58 -0.99 2.11
C ASP A 319 -7.62 -0.34 3.04
N HIS A 320 -7.35 0.88 3.50
CA HIS A 320 -8.25 1.77 4.24
C HIS A 320 -7.76 3.23 4.23
N GLU A 321 -8.48 4.12 4.89
CA GLU A 321 -7.97 5.45 5.26
C GLU A 321 -7.51 5.43 6.71
N THR A 322 -6.46 6.19 7.04
CA THR A 322 -5.94 6.25 8.41
C THR A 322 -5.81 7.67 8.95
N GLY A 323 -6.25 7.84 10.20
CA GLY A 323 -6.16 9.10 10.95
C GLY A 323 -7.38 10.00 10.83
N GLY A 324 -8.28 9.74 9.87
CA GLY A 324 -9.40 10.62 9.57
C GLY A 324 -8.91 12.02 9.18
N LEU A 325 -7.86 12.08 8.36
CA LEU A 325 -7.18 13.30 7.98
C LEU A 325 -8.16 14.25 7.27
N THR A 326 -8.20 15.49 7.72
CA THR A 326 -9.03 16.54 7.15
C THR A 326 -8.18 17.78 6.86
N LEU A 327 -8.26 18.30 5.64
CA LEU A 327 -7.64 19.56 5.27
C LEU A 327 -8.58 20.71 5.71
N LEU A 328 -8.04 21.69 6.44
CA LEU A 328 -8.79 22.79 7.04
C LEU A 328 -8.46 24.14 6.35
N ASP A 329 -8.18 25.17 7.14
CA ASP A 329 -7.98 26.54 6.68
C ASP A 329 -6.52 26.80 6.27
N GLN A 330 -6.37 27.70 5.30
CA GLN A 330 -5.09 28.30 4.98
C GLN A 330 -4.80 29.45 5.96
N THR A 331 -3.88 29.23 6.91
CA THR A 331 -3.62 30.19 8.01
C THR A 331 -2.57 31.24 7.68
N ALA A 332 -1.73 30.98 6.69
CA ALA A 332 -0.84 31.93 6.04
C ALA A 332 -0.85 31.66 4.52
N SER A 333 -0.36 32.61 3.70
CA SER A 333 -0.39 32.47 2.23
C SER A 333 0.29 31.21 1.68
N ASP A 334 1.13 30.56 2.49
CA ASP A 334 1.96 29.40 2.18
C ASP A 334 1.79 28.25 3.19
N SER A 335 0.80 28.28 4.08
CA SER A 335 0.60 27.22 5.07
C SER A 335 -0.86 26.78 5.19
N LEU A 336 -1.07 25.46 5.23
CA LEU A 336 -2.38 24.83 5.37
C LEU A 336 -2.46 24.07 6.69
N GLN A 337 -3.56 24.25 7.42
CA GLN A 337 -3.88 23.44 8.58
C GLN A 337 -4.54 22.12 8.20
N VAL A 338 -4.25 21.10 8.99
CA VAL A 338 -4.89 19.79 8.93
C VAL A 338 -5.39 19.40 10.31
N TYR A 339 -6.37 18.50 10.35
CA TYR A 339 -6.91 17.92 11.57
C TYR A 339 -6.97 16.40 11.44
N TRP A 340 -6.59 15.72 12.52
CA TRP A 340 -6.66 14.27 12.64
C TRP A 340 -7.80 13.88 13.57
N ALA A 341 -8.79 13.15 13.06
CA ALA A 341 -9.95 12.77 13.86
C ALA A 341 -9.61 11.67 14.88
N THR A 342 -8.69 10.78 14.53
CA THR A 342 -8.37 9.55 15.27
C THR A 342 -6.91 9.17 15.03
N THR A 343 -6.37 8.23 15.82
CA THR A 343 -5.09 7.55 15.56
C THR A 343 -5.33 6.12 15.06
N HIS A 344 -6.48 5.87 14.45
CA HIS A 344 -6.91 4.57 13.95
C HIS A 344 -7.39 4.73 12.50
N HIS A 345 -7.72 3.62 11.86
CA HIS A 345 -8.34 3.66 10.53
C HIS A 345 -9.73 4.31 10.59
N SER A 346 -10.19 4.81 9.45
CA SER A 346 -11.57 5.26 9.26
C SER A 346 -12.26 4.49 8.13
N GLY A 347 -13.59 4.37 8.24
CA GLY A 347 -14.41 3.61 7.29
C GLY A 347 -14.83 4.39 6.04
N VAL A 348 -14.14 5.48 5.70
CA VAL A 348 -14.44 6.23 4.46
C VAL A 348 -13.94 5.45 3.24
N PRO A 349 -14.69 5.44 2.12
CA PRO A 349 -14.21 4.82 0.90
C PRO A 349 -12.89 5.44 0.43
N VAL A 350 -12.01 4.58 -0.09
CA VAL A 350 -10.67 4.98 -0.55
C VAL A 350 -10.63 5.20 -2.07
N PRO A 351 -9.66 5.96 -2.60
CA PRO A 351 -9.51 6.17 -4.03
C PRO A 351 -9.22 4.87 -4.78
N LEU A 352 -9.72 4.77 -6.02
CA LEU A 352 -9.31 3.77 -7.00
C LEU A 352 -8.82 4.53 -8.24
N MET A 353 -7.63 4.25 -8.73
CA MET A 353 -7.10 4.86 -9.95
C MET A 353 -6.49 3.79 -10.84
N ALA A 354 -6.60 3.93 -12.15
CA ALA A 354 -6.06 2.92 -13.06
C ALA A 354 -5.53 3.52 -14.37
N TYR A 355 -4.53 2.85 -14.93
CA TYR A 355 -3.90 3.13 -16.22
C TYR A 355 -3.57 1.82 -16.95
N GLY A 356 -3.48 1.87 -18.28
CA GLY A 356 -3.14 0.73 -19.11
C GLY A 356 -4.36 0.04 -19.76
N PRO A 357 -4.16 -1.13 -20.39
CA PRO A 357 -5.21 -1.87 -21.07
C PRO A 357 -6.37 -2.21 -20.14
N GLN A 358 -7.59 -2.00 -20.61
CA GLN A 358 -8.82 -2.26 -19.84
C GLN A 358 -8.98 -1.48 -18.51
N ALA A 359 -8.20 -0.42 -18.27
CA ALA A 359 -8.28 0.38 -17.04
C ALA A 359 -9.70 0.90 -16.73
N GLN A 360 -10.55 1.12 -17.74
CA GLN A 360 -11.94 1.56 -17.56
C GLN A 360 -12.78 0.60 -16.70
N GLU A 361 -12.36 -0.65 -16.54
CA GLU A 361 -13.02 -1.64 -15.68
C GLU A 361 -13.02 -1.24 -14.20
N PHE A 362 -12.18 -0.26 -13.81
CA PHE A 362 -12.01 0.26 -12.44
C PHE A 362 -12.72 1.61 -12.20
N MET A 363 -13.64 2.02 -13.07
CA MET A 363 -14.49 3.21 -12.86
C MET A 363 -15.64 2.95 -11.89
N GLY A 364 -15.97 3.94 -11.05
CA GLY A 364 -17.17 3.93 -10.22
C GLY A 364 -16.95 3.43 -8.80
N TRP A 365 -18.02 2.94 -8.16
CA TRP A 365 -18.00 2.46 -6.78
C TRP A 365 -17.88 0.94 -6.74
N MET A 366 -16.93 0.42 -5.97
CA MET A 366 -16.67 -1.02 -5.86
C MET A 366 -16.45 -1.42 -4.40
N ASP A 367 -16.64 -2.69 -4.11
CA ASP A 367 -16.07 -3.34 -2.93
C ASP A 367 -14.64 -3.84 -3.22
N ASN A 368 -13.77 -3.89 -2.21
CA ASN A 368 -12.39 -4.35 -2.40
C ASN A 368 -12.29 -5.79 -2.94
N THR A 369 -13.27 -6.66 -2.66
CA THR A 369 -13.29 -8.01 -3.28
C THR A 369 -13.46 -7.95 -4.79
N GLU A 370 -14.26 -7.00 -5.30
CA GLU A 370 -14.49 -6.85 -6.75
C GLU A 370 -13.22 -6.42 -7.48
N VAL A 371 -12.35 -5.66 -6.82
CA VAL A 371 -11.05 -5.24 -7.37
C VAL A 371 -10.16 -6.46 -7.57
N GLY A 372 -9.98 -7.29 -6.53
CA GLY A 372 -9.20 -8.53 -6.60
C GLY A 372 -9.69 -9.49 -7.69
N ILE A 373 -11.00 -9.73 -7.72
CA ILE A 373 -11.65 -10.57 -8.74
C ILE A 373 -11.42 -10.01 -10.15
N LYS A 374 -11.53 -8.69 -10.34
CA LYS A 374 -11.25 -8.06 -11.64
C LYS A 374 -9.80 -8.21 -12.06
N LEU A 375 -8.85 -8.01 -11.14
CA LEU A 375 -7.42 -8.16 -11.43
C LEU A 375 -7.12 -9.58 -11.92
N ALA A 376 -7.57 -10.62 -11.20
CA ALA A 376 -7.33 -12.01 -11.57
C ALA A 376 -7.95 -12.35 -12.94
N ARG A 377 -9.18 -11.92 -13.18
CA ARG A 377 -9.86 -12.10 -14.48
C ARG A 377 -9.14 -11.39 -15.62
N LEU A 378 -8.68 -10.16 -15.41
CA LEU A 378 -8.01 -9.37 -16.45
C LEU A 378 -6.61 -9.89 -16.76
N LEU A 379 -5.89 -10.37 -15.74
CA LEU A 379 -4.61 -11.08 -15.90
C LEU A 379 -4.79 -12.50 -16.47
N GLN A 380 -6.03 -13.00 -16.52
CA GLN A 380 -6.40 -14.33 -17.04
C GLN A 380 -5.82 -15.50 -16.22
N VAL A 381 -5.65 -15.31 -14.91
CA VAL A 381 -5.06 -16.33 -14.02
C VAL A 381 -6.08 -17.21 -13.27
N GLY A 382 -7.37 -16.92 -13.43
CA GLY A 382 -8.45 -17.69 -12.81
C GLY A 382 -9.56 -16.83 -12.20
N ASP A 383 -10.54 -17.51 -11.61
CA ASP A 383 -11.70 -16.90 -10.98
C ASP A 383 -11.61 -16.98 -9.45
N LEU A 384 -11.38 -15.84 -8.79
CA LEU A 384 -11.47 -15.71 -7.34
C LEU A 384 -12.94 -15.55 -6.87
N PRO A 385 -13.29 -15.96 -5.64
CA PRO A 385 -12.45 -16.60 -4.62
C PRO A 385 -12.36 -18.13 -4.78
N ILE A 386 -11.24 -18.70 -4.35
CA ILE A 386 -11.01 -20.15 -4.26
C ILE A 386 -10.59 -20.47 -2.83
N LEU A 387 -11.22 -21.46 -2.21
CA LEU A 387 -10.85 -21.95 -0.88
C LEU A 387 -10.12 -23.29 -1.02
N SER A 388 -9.10 -23.51 -0.21
CA SER A 388 -8.43 -24.81 -0.11
C SER A 388 -9.42 -25.89 0.37
N GLU A 389 -9.26 -27.12 -0.15
CA GLU A 389 -10.10 -28.28 0.21
C GLU A 389 -9.86 -28.82 1.62
#